data_AF-A0A1U7T207-F1
#
_entry.id   AF-A0A1U7T207-F1
#
_cell.length_a   1.000
_cell.length_b   1.000
_cell.length_c   1.000
_cell.angle_alpha   90.00
_cell.angle_beta   90.00
_cell.angle_gamma   90.00
#
_symmetry.space_group_name_H-M   'P 1'
#
loop_
_entity.id
_entity.type
_entity.pdbx_description
1 polymer ?
#
loop_
_entity_poly.entity_id
_entity_poly.type
_entity_poly.pdbx_seq_one_letter_code
_entity_poly.pdbx_strand_id
1 'polypeptide(L)'
;MAFRCQRDSYARQFTTTVVSCRPAELQTEGSPGQKEVLRGFHVVLEDTLLFPEGGGQPDDRGTINDISVLRVTRRGIQADHFTQTPLDPGSQVLVRVDWERRFDHMQQHSGQHLITAVADHLFELKTTSW
;
A
#
# COMPACT_ATOMS: atom_id res chain seq x y z
N MET A 1 7.40 14.48 -4.00
CA MET A 1 8.01 13.40 -4.80
C MET A 1 7.01 12.26 -4.90
N ALA A 2 6.86 11.63 -6.07
CA ALA A 2 5.90 10.55 -6.30
C ALA A 2 6.58 9.18 -6.15
N PHE A 3 5.92 8.23 -5.49
CA PHE A 3 6.44 6.86 -5.35
C PHE A 3 6.53 6.16 -6.71
N ARG A 4 7.32 5.07 -6.80
CA ARG A 4 7.43 4.27 -8.04
C ARG A 4 6.06 3.86 -8.56
N CYS A 5 5.16 3.42 -7.69
CA CYS A 5 3.79 3.03 -8.03
C CYS A 5 2.94 4.13 -8.69
N GLN A 6 3.29 5.39 -8.47
CA GLN A 6 2.59 6.54 -9.05
C GLN A 6 3.21 6.99 -10.37
N ARG A 7 4.48 6.66 -10.61
CA ARG A 7 5.18 6.94 -11.87
C ARG A 7 4.91 5.87 -12.92
N ASP A 8 4.74 4.63 -12.48
CA ASP A 8 4.40 3.48 -13.31
C ASP A 8 3.43 2.59 -12.53
N SER A 9 2.13 2.78 -12.79
CA SER A 9 1.06 2.07 -12.08
C SER A 9 0.91 0.59 -12.50
N TYR A 10 1.50 0.20 -13.63
CA TYR A 10 1.45 -1.16 -14.16
C TYR A 10 2.70 -2.00 -13.84
N ALA A 11 3.75 -1.37 -13.31
CA ALA A 11 4.90 -2.11 -12.79
C ALA A 11 4.44 -3.13 -11.72
N ARG A 12 4.87 -4.38 -11.89
CA ARG A 12 4.53 -5.48 -10.98
C ARG A 12 5.65 -5.86 -10.03
N GLN A 13 6.87 -5.52 -10.39
CA GLN A 13 8.05 -5.74 -9.58
C GLN A 13 9.10 -4.66 -9.85
N PHE A 14 9.95 -4.39 -8.87
CA PHE A 14 11.12 -3.53 -9.03
C PHE A 14 12.15 -3.78 -7.92
N THR A 15 13.40 -3.45 -8.19
CA THR A 15 14.50 -3.54 -7.22
C THR A 15 14.74 -2.18 -6.57
N THR A 16 14.97 -2.17 -5.26
CA THR A 16 15.25 -0.97 -4.45
C THR A 16 16.15 -1.29 -3.27
N THR A 17 16.53 -0.29 -2.49
CA THR A 17 17.39 -0.44 -1.30
C THR A 17 16.58 -0.29 -0.02
N VAL A 18 16.86 -1.12 0.99
CA VAL A 18 16.34 -0.92 2.34
C VAL A 18 17.05 0.27 3.00
N VAL A 19 16.30 1.29 3.38
CA VAL A 19 16.84 2.47 4.08
C VAL A 19 16.90 2.23 5.58
N SER A 20 15.84 1.64 6.16
CA SER A 20 15.82 1.31 7.58
C SER A 20 14.87 0.16 7.88
N CYS A 21 15.14 -0.58 8.96
CA CYS A 21 14.28 -1.61 9.50
C CYS A 21 14.25 -1.46 11.01
N ARG A 22 13.05 -1.33 11.59
CA ARG A 22 12.86 -1.07 13.02
C ARG A 22 11.73 -1.92 13.60
N PRO A 23 11.84 -2.43 14.84
CA PRO A 23 10.75 -3.13 15.49
C PRO A 23 9.46 -2.30 15.48
N ALA A 24 8.34 -2.97 15.24
CA ALA A 24 7.02 -2.36 15.14
C ALA A 24 5.93 -3.33 15.62
N GLU A 25 4.75 -2.77 15.88
CA GLU A 25 3.55 -3.52 16.21
C GLU A 25 2.42 -3.10 15.26
N LEU A 26 1.69 -4.08 14.73
CA LEU A 26 0.52 -3.88 13.88
C LEU A 26 -0.72 -4.32 14.66
N GLN A 27 -1.68 -3.41 14.81
CA GLN A 27 -3.00 -3.78 15.32
C GLN A 27 -3.77 -4.49 14.22
N THR A 28 -4.22 -5.70 14.49
CA THR A 28 -5.06 -6.48 13.58
C THR A 28 -6.47 -6.56 14.14
N GLU A 29 -7.46 -6.39 13.26
CA GLU A 29 -8.85 -6.65 13.61
C GLU A 29 -9.07 -8.16 13.60
N GLY A 30 -9.18 -8.75 14.79
CA GLY A 30 -9.58 -10.14 14.98
C GLY A 30 -11.11 -10.30 14.98
N SER A 31 -11.61 -11.32 15.68
CA SER A 31 -13.04 -11.48 15.97
C SER A 31 -13.64 -10.20 16.60
N PRO A 32 -14.95 -9.91 16.42
CA PRO A 32 -15.57 -8.70 16.95
C PRO A 32 -15.26 -8.49 18.45
N GLY A 33 -14.46 -7.46 18.76
CA GLY A 33 -14.07 -7.10 20.13
C GLY A 33 -12.68 -7.56 20.59
N GLN A 34 -11.93 -8.35 19.82
CA GLN A 34 -10.52 -8.68 20.13
C GLN A 34 -9.57 -7.93 19.20
N LYS A 35 -8.83 -6.98 19.78
CA LYS A 35 -7.65 -6.37 19.15
C LYS A 35 -6.45 -7.28 19.40
N GLU A 36 -5.94 -7.91 18.35
CA GLU A 36 -4.68 -8.62 18.41
C GLU A 36 -3.55 -7.68 17.99
N VAL A 37 -2.40 -7.80 18.66
CA VAL A 37 -1.20 -7.02 18.36
C VAL A 37 -0.16 -7.95 17.79
N LEU A 38 0.14 -7.77 16.51
CA LEU A 38 1.17 -8.52 15.82
C LEU A 38 2.50 -7.77 15.90
N ARG A 39 3.54 -8.44 16.42
CA ARG A 39 4.91 -7.90 16.46
C ARG A 39 5.63 -8.19 15.16
N GLY A 40 6.41 -7.22 14.69
CA GLY A 40 7.16 -7.30 13.45
C GLY A 40 8.07 -6.10 13.28
N PHE A 41 8.22 -5.63 12.05
CA PHE A 41 9.14 -4.58 11.68
C PHE A 41 8.50 -3.61 10.70
N HIS A 42 8.80 -2.32 10.86
CA HIS A 42 8.61 -1.35 9.81
C HIS A 42 9.88 -1.21 8.99
N VAL A 43 9.75 -1.53 7.71
CA VAL A 43 10.81 -1.46 6.70
C VAL A 43 10.55 -0.24 5.83
N VAL A 44 11.51 0.66 5.76
CA VAL A 44 11.49 1.82 4.86
C VAL A 44 12.42 1.51 3.70
N LEU A 45 11.91 1.68 2.49
CA LEU A 45 12.65 1.53 1.25
C LEU A 45 13.00 2.90 0.67
N GLU A 46 14.04 2.98 -0.16
CA GLU A 46 14.46 4.20 -0.84
C GLU A 46 13.34 4.73 -1.77
N ASP A 47 12.59 3.81 -2.34
CA ASP A 47 11.40 4.02 -3.14
C ASP A 47 10.49 2.80 -2.98
N THR A 48 9.19 2.92 -3.31
CA THR A 48 8.24 1.81 -3.17
C THR A 48 7.30 1.66 -4.36
N LEU A 49 7.07 0.40 -4.74
CA LEU A 49 6.03 -0.03 -5.67
C LEU A 49 4.73 -0.39 -4.97
N LEU A 50 4.75 -0.58 -3.65
CA LEU A 50 3.54 -0.84 -2.89
C LEU A 50 2.92 0.50 -2.50
N PHE A 51 1.69 0.72 -2.95
CA PHE A 51 0.91 1.92 -2.68
C PHE A 51 0.50 1.93 -1.20
N PRO A 52 0.87 2.98 -0.44
CA PRO A 52 0.33 3.17 0.89
C PRO A 52 -1.13 3.62 0.80
N GLU A 53 -1.92 3.27 1.82
CA GLU A 53 -3.33 3.69 1.91
C GLU A 53 -3.50 5.20 1.67
N GLY A 54 -4.56 5.58 0.95
CA GLY A 54 -4.89 6.98 0.73
C GLY A 54 -6.07 7.21 -0.22
N GLY A 55 -6.86 8.27 0.04
CA GLY A 55 -7.97 8.67 -0.82
C GLY A 55 -9.07 7.62 -0.94
N GLY A 56 -9.38 6.93 0.17
CA GLY A 56 -10.36 5.84 0.21
C GLY A 56 -9.85 4.50 -0.34
N GLN A 57 -8.74 4.49 -1.08
CA GLN A 57 -8.14 3.27 -1.61
C GLN A 57 -7.31 2.56 -0.53
N PRO A 58 -7.60 1.28 -0.22
CA PRO A 58 -6.80 0.51 0.72
C PRO A 58 -5.39 0.28 0.18
N ASP A 59 -4.45 0.09 1.09
CA ASP A 59 -3.07 -0.16 0.74
C ASP A 59 -2.86 -1.50 0.00
N ASP A 60 -1.73 -1.57 -0.70
CA ASP A 60 -1.32 -2.77 -1.39
C ASP A 60 -0.83 -3.88 -0.46
N ARG A 61 -0.83 -5.09 -1.02
CA ARG A 61 -0.13 -6.25 -0.49
C ARG A 61 0.95 -6.67 -1.48
N GLY A 62 1.86 -7.51 -1.03
CA GLY A 62 2.97 -7.98 -1.86
C GLY A 62 4.09 -8.55 -1.01
N THR A 63 5.28 -8.60 -1.59
CA THR A 63 6.47 -9.14 -0.93
C THR A 63 7.69 -8.24 -1.14
N ILE A 64 8.64 -8.33 -0.20
CA ILE A 64 10.00 -7.79 -0.30
C ILE A 64 10.95 -8.98 -0.10
N ASN A 65 11.69 -9.40 -1.14
CA ASN A 65 12.47 -10.65 -1.12
C ASN A 65 11.65 -11.85 -0.60
N ASP A 66 10.44 -12.02 -1.12
CA ASP A 66 9.49 -13.08 -0.76
C ASP A 66 8.96 -13.02 0.70
N ILE A 67 9.35 -12.00 1.48
CA ILE A 67 8.77 -11.70 2.80
C ILE A 67 7.46 -10.93 2.60
N SER A 68 6.36 -11.46 3.10
CA SER A 68 5.03 -10.82 3.01
C SER A 68 4.98 -9.45 3.68
N VAL A 69 4.42 -8.48 2.95
CA VAL A 69 4.08 -7.15 3.47
C VAL A 69 2.61 -7.11 3.85
N LEU A 70 2.34 -6.93 5.13
CA LEU A 70 0.98 -7.01 5.70
C LEU A 70 0.26 -5.65 5.74
N ARG A 71 1.03 -4.56 5.72
CA ARG A 71 0.52 -3.19 5.76
C ARG A 71 1.55 -2.25 5.14
N VAL A 72 1.09 -1.24 4.41
CA VAL A 72 1.90 -0.15 3.87
C VAL A 72 1.25 1.15 4.30
N THR A 73 1.95 1.90 5.16
CA THR A 73 1.44 3.14 5.73
C THR A 73 2.28 4.31 5.26
N ARG A 74 1.62 5.38 4.81
CA ARG A 74 2.34 6.60 4.42
C ARG A 74 2.91 7.30 5.64
N ARG A 75 4.20 7.69 5.56
CA ARG A 75 4.90 8.48 6.57
C ARG A 75 5.60 9.67 5.92
N GLY A 76 4.83 10.74 5.68
CA GLY A 76 5.32 11.93 4.97
C GLY A 76 5.71 11.60 3.53
N ILE A 77 7.03 11.64 3.25
CA ILE A 77 7.60 11.31 1.94
C ILE A 77 8.03 9.85 1.80
N GLN A 78 7.94 9.07 2.87
CA GLN A 78 8.30 7.65 2.92
C GLN A 78 7.06 6.78 3.09
N ALA A 79 7.24 5.47 2.97
CA ALA A 79 6.26 4.46 3.31
C ALA A 79 6.88 3.45 4.28
N ASP A 80 6.15 3.16 5.35
CA ASP A 80 6.46 2.08 6.30
C ASP A 80 5.81 0.79 5.79
N HIS A 81 6.60 -0.24 5.50
CA HIS A 81 6.13 -1.57 5.13
C HIS A 81 6.21 -2.47 6.36
N PHE A 82 5.07 -2.99 6.82
CA PHE A 82 5.05 -3.91 7.95
C PHE A 82 5.32 -5.34 7.48
N THR A 83 6.39 -5.95 8.00
CA THR A 83 6.78 -7.34 7.76
C THR A 83 6.98 -8.06 9.09
N GLN A 84 6.81 -9.38 9.13
CA GLN A 84 7.11 -10.17 10.33
C GLN A 84 8.60 -10.53 10.45
N THR A 85 9.32 -10.46 9.34
CA THR A 85 10.77 -10.74 9.25
C THR A 85 11.52 -9.43 9.02
N PRO A 86 12.63 -9.17 9.74
CA PRO A 86 13.43 -7.98 9.51
C PRO A 86 14.18 -8.07 8.18
N LEU A 87 14.56 -6.91 7.63
CA LEU A 87 15.46 -6.80 6.48
C LEU A 87 16.66 -5.92 6.83
N ASP A 88 17.81 -6.24 6.23
CA ASP A 88 19.06 -5.54 6.53
C ASP A 88 19.12 -4.17 5.84
N PRO A 89 19.27 -3.06 6.57
CA PRO A 89 19.50 -1.75 5.97
C PRO A 89 20.72 -1.74 5.05
N GLY A 90 20.61 -1.10 3.89
CA GLY A 90 21.62 -1.07 2.83
C GLY A 90 21.56 -2.24 1.86
N SER A 91 20.75 -3.28 2.11
CA SER A 91 20.56 -4.38 1.17
C SER A 91 19.68 -4.00 -0.02
N GLN A 92 20.00 -4.53 -1.21
CA GLN A 92 19.10 -4.50 -2.36
C GLN A 92 18.04 -5.59 -2.23
N VAL A 93 16.80 -5.23 -2.50
CA VAL A 93 15.64 -6.10 -2.38
C VAL A 93 14.74 -5.99 -3.60
N LEU A 94 14.14 -7.11 -3.99
CA LEU A 94 13.11 -7.17 -5.01
C LEU A 94 11.73 -7.06 -4.37
N VAL A 95 10.98 -6.05 -4.76
CA VAL A 95 9.60 -5.86 -4.33
C VAL A 95 8.66 -6.38 -5.41
N ARG A 96 7.66 -7.16 -5.04
CA ARG A 96 6.59 -7.62 -5.92
C ARG A 96 5.23 -7.23 -5.37
N VAL A 97 4.38 -6.64 -6.19
CA VAL A 97 3.00 -6.31 -5.81
C VAL A 97 2.10 -7.53 -5.99
N ASP A 98 1.13 -7.69 -5.10
CA ASP A 98 -0.05 -8.52 -5.37
C ASP A 98 -0.87 -7.86 -6.48
N TRP A 99 -0.66 -8.33 -7.71
CA TRP A 99 -1.23 -7.70 -8.90
C TRP A 99 -2.75 -7.85 -8.96
N GLU A 100 -3.30 -8.95 -8.48
CA GLU A 100 -4.74 -9.19 -8.50
C GLU A 100 -5.45 -8.16 -7.62
N ARG A 101 -4.99 -8.01 -6.38
CA ARG A 101 -5.49 -6.98 -5.45
C ARG A 101 -5.29 -5.57 -6.01
N ARG A 102 -4.08 -5.26 -6.49
CA ARG A 102 -3.76 -3.93 -6.99
C ARG A 102 -4.67 -3.55 -8.15
N PHE A 103 -4.83 -4.46 -9.12
CA PHE A 103 -5.60 -4.18 -10.31
C PHE A 103 -7.09 -4.03 -10.00
N ASP A 104 -7.64 -4.88 -9.13
CA ASP A 104 -9.02 -4.71 -8.63
C ASP A 104 -9.21 -3.32 -8.01
N HIS A 105 -8.37 -2.92 -7.05
CA HIS A 105 -8.48 -1.59 -6.43
C HIS A 105 -8.36 -0.44 -7.44
N MET A 106 -7.47 -0.55 -8.43
CA MET A 106 -7.38 0.44 -9.52
C MET A 106 -8.67 0.52 -10.32
N GLN A 107 -9.31 -0.61 -10.61
CA GLN A 107 -10.59 -0.67 -11.31
C GLN A 107 -11.72 -0.08 -10.46
N GLN A 108 -11.80 -0.41 -9.17
CA GLN A 108 -12.81 0.14 -8.26
C GLN A 108 -12.68 1.66 -8.13
N HIS A 109 -11.45 2.17 -7.92
CA HIS A 109 -11.19 3.60 -7.80
C HIS A 109 -11.56 4.34 -9.10
N SER A 110 -11.16 3.79 -10.26
CA SER A 110 -11.52 4.37 -11.57
C SER A 110 -13.04 4.31 -11.82
N GLY A 111 -13.68 3.20 -11.44
CA GLY A 111 -15.11 3.00 -11.56
C GLY A 111 -15.90 4.00 -10.71
N GLN A 112 -15.43 4.29 -9.50
CA GLN A 112 -16.01 5.33 -8.65
C GLN A 112 -15.98 6.70 -9.34
N HIS A 113 -14.83 7.12 -9.90
CA HIS A 113 -14.75 8.39 -10.64
C HIS A 113 -15.73 8.45 -11.80
N LEU A 114 -15.86 7.35 -12.55
CA LEU A 114 -16.80 7.26 -13.67
C LEU A 114 -18.25 7.40 -13.19
N ILE A 115 -18.65 6.68 -12.15
CA ILE A 115 -20.01 6.74 -11.59
C ILE A 115 -20.32 8.16 -11.09
N THR A 116 -19.37 8.79 -10.40
CA THR A 116 -19.50 10.18 -9.94
C THR A 116 -19.70 11.13 -11.11
N ALA A 117 -18.91 11.01 -12.18
CA ALA A 117 -19.03 11.87 -13.35
C ALA A 117 -20.39 11.69 -14.05
N VAL A 118 -20.88 10.45 -14.14
CA VAL A 118 -22.22 10.16 -14.71
C VAL A 118 -23.33 10.73 -13.82
N ALA A 119 -23.22 10.58 -12.50
CA ALA A 119 -24.21 11.08 -11.54
C ALA A 119 -24.33 12.61 -11.58
N ASP A 120 -23.20 13.31 -11.59
CA ASP A 120 -23.15 14.77 -11.68
C ASP A 120 -23.66 15.25 -13.05
N HIS A 121 -23.21 14.63 -14.14
CA HIS A 121 -23.57 15.08 -15.49
C HIS A 121 -25.04 14.84 -15.86
N LEU A 122 -25.63 13.73 -15.44
CA LEU A 122 -27.01 13.37 -15.82
C LEU A 122 -28.05 13.80 -14.80
N PHE A 123 -27.68 13.97 -13.54
CA PHE A 123 -28.63 14.17 -12.44
C PHE A 123 -28.25 15.32 -11.50
N GLU A 124 -27.14 16.04 -11.74
CA GLU A 124 -26.62 17.11 -10.88
C GLU A 124 -26.34 16.64 -9.43
N LEU A 125 -26.09 15.33 -9.26
CA LEU A 125 -25.81 14.72 -7.97
C LEU A 125 -24.31 14.73 -7.68
N LYS A 126 -23.90 15.68 -6.84
CA LYS A 126 -22.51 15.82 -6.42
C LYS A 126 -22.11 14.74 -5.40
N THR A 127 -20.90 14.22 -5.53
CA THR A 127 -20.28 13.35 -4.53
C THR A 127 -19.97 14.14 -3.25
N THR A 128 -20.36 13.59 -2.10
CA THR A 128 -20.24 14.23 -0.79
C THR A 128 -19.14 13.62 0.10
N SER A 129 -18.57 12.48 -0.29
CA SER A 129 -17.52 11.77 0.45
C SER A 129 -16.68 10.87 -0.47
N TRP A 130 -15.47 10.51 -0.02
CA TRP A 130 -14.53 9.61 -0.69
C TRP A 130 -13.98 8.57 0.30
#